data_AF-A0A5C4K374-F1
#
_entry.id   AF-A0A5C4K374-F1
#
_cell.length_a   1.000
_cell.length_b   1.000
_cell.length_c   1.000
_cell.angle_alpha   90.00
_cell.angle_beta   90.00
_cell.angle_gamma   90.00
#
_symmetry.space_group_name_H-M   'P 1'
#
loop_
_entity.id
_entity.type
_entity.pdbx_description
1 polymer ?
#
loop_
_entity_poly.entity_id
_entity_poly.type
_entity_poly.pdbx_seq_one_letter_code
_entity_poly.pdbx_strand_id
1 'polypeptide(L)'
;MATGLGPLEVRVSKSQVSFRRGRGFAFLWRPGSYVKSTVPVVLSLALPYEAASPRFKQIAHPSPGIWMHHLELQDSGELDAEVEQWLREAYEAAG
;
A
#
# COMPACT_ATOMS: atom_id res chain seq x y z
N MET A 1 9.21 12.77 -2.75
CA MET A 1 10.17 11.63 -2.71
C MET A 1 9.94 10.92 -1.39
N ALA A 2 9.90 9.59 -1.34
CA ALA A 2 9.65 8.80 -0.11
C ALA A 2 10.81 8.89 0.90
N THR A 3 11.15 10.10 1.31
CA THR A 3 12.27 10.44 2.18
C THR A 3 11.73 10.48 3.61
N GLY A 4 11.63 9.32 4.26
CA GLY A 4 11.11 9.23 5.63
C GLY A 4 10.97 7.81 6.18
N LEU A 5 10.95 6.81 5.31
CA LEU A 5 11.13 5.40 5.65
C LEU A 5 12.62 5.05 5.52
N GLY A 6 13.10 4.11 6.33
CA GLY A 6 14.50 3.65 6.27
C GLY A 6 14.83 2.90 4.96
N PRO A 7 15.96 2.19 4.90
CA PRO A 7 16.37 1.45 3.70
C PRO A 7 15.27 0.50 3.19
N LEU A 8 14.93 0.62 1.92
CA LEU A 8 13.94 -0.23 1.26
C LEU A 8 14.34 -0.58 -0.17
N GLU A 9 13.82 -1.70 -0.67
CA GLU A 9 13.94 -2.13 -2.06
C GLU A 9 12.67 -1.74 -2.83
N VAL A 10 12.86 -1.19 -4.03
CA VAL A 10 11.77 -0.92 -4.98
C VAL A 10 11.87 -1.90 -6.15
N ARG A 11 10.80 -2.67 -6.39
CA ARG A 11 10.66 -3.54 -7.56
C ARG A 11 9.57 -3.03 -8.48
N VAL A 12 9.95 -2.69 -9.71
CA VAL A 12 9.01 -2.32 -10.77
C VAL A 12 8.74 -3.54 -11.64
N SER A 13 7.48 -3.91 -11.79
CA SER A 13 7.02 -4.94 -12.73
C SER A 13 6.11 -4.32 -13.79
N LYS A 14 5.64 -5.15 -14.73
CA LYS A 14 4.64 -4.73 -15.71
C LYS A 14 3.35 -4.23 -15.06
N SER A 15 2.96 -4.80 -13.91
CA SER A 15 1.65 -4.56 -13.30
C SER A 15 1.67 -3.62 -12.11
N GLN A 16 2.81 -3.49 -11.43
CA GLN A 16 2.87 -2.76 -10.17
C GLN A 16 4.30 -2.33 -9.81
N VAL A 17 4.39 -1.35 -8.91
CA VAL A 17 5.60 -1.02 -8.14
C VAL A 17 5.43 -1.58 -6.74
N SER A 18 6.41 -2.34 -6.26
CA SER A 18 6.39 -2.98 -4.94
C SER A 18 7.52 -2.45 -4.07
N PHE A 19 7.21 -2.04 -2.85
CA PHE A 19 8.17 -1.61 -1.83
C PHE A 19 8.39 -2.74 -0.83
N ARG A 20 9.66 -2.99 -0.46
CA ARG A 20 10.05 -4.13 0.37
C ARG A 20 11.13 -3.74 1.39
N ARG A 21 11.05 -4.30 2.61
CA ARG A 21 12.11 -4.23 3.65
C ARG A 21 12.71 -5.61 3.98
N GLY A 22 12.20 -6.63 3.31
CA GLY A 22 12.51 -8.06 3.42
C GLY A 22 11.33 -8.81 2.84
N ARG A 23 10.14 -8.46 3.34
CA ARG A 23 8.84 -8.74 2.73
C ARG A 23 8.28 -7.51 2.00
N GLY A 24 7.35 -7.72 1.09
CA GLY A 24 6.64 -6.61 0.42
C GLY A 24 5.57 -6.04 1.34
N PHE A 25 5.55 -4.73 1.49
CA PHE A 25 4.70 -4.05 2.47
C PHE A 25 3.78 -2.99 1.86
N ALA A 26 4.17 -2.44 0.72
CA ALA A 26 3.36 -1.50 -0.03
C ALA A 26 3.43 -1.79 -1.52
N PHE A 27 2.31 -1.64 -2.21
CA PHE A 27 2.18 -1.93 -3.63
C PHE A 27 1.34 -0.85 -4.31
N LEU A 28 1.90 -0.25 -5.36
CA LEU A 28 1.21 0.71 -6.20
C LEU A 28 0.91 0.08 -7.54
N TRP A 29 -0.34 0.16 -7.98
CA TRP A 29 -0.75 -0.31 -9.29
C TRP A 29 -1.84 0.59 -9.87
N ARG A 30 -1.92 0.61 -11.21
CA ARG A 30 -2.90 1.43 -11.93
C ARG A 30 -4.13 0.59 -12.26
N PRO A 31 -5.30 0.84 -11.64
CA PRO A 31 -6.48 0.00 -11.85
C PRO A 31 -7.01 0.10 -13.28
N GLY A 32 -6.93 1.26 -13.91
CA GLY A 32 -7.34 1.46 -15.31
C GLY A 32 -6.60 0.57 -16.34
N SER A 33 -5.51 -0.09 -15.95
CA SER A 33 -4.81 -1.06 -16.80
C SER A 33 -5.44 -2.47 -16.80
N TYR A 34 -6.30 -2.78 -15.83
CA TYR A 34 -6.85 -4.12 -15.61
C TYR A 34 -8.37 -4.16 -15.44
N VAL A 35 -8.96 -3.07 -14.97
CA VAL A 35 -10.40 -2.92 -14.74
C VAL A 35 -10.88 -1.55 -15.22
N LYS A 36 -12.18 -1.41 -15.51
CA LYS A 36 -12.76 -0.10 -15.81
C LYS A 36 -12.74 0.76 -14.55
N SER A 37 -11.77 1.66 -14.45
CA SER A 37 -11.61 2.58 -13.33
C SER A 37 -10.99 3.89 -13.80
N THR A 38 -11.48 4.99 -13.24
CA THR A 38 -10.89 6.34 -13.40
C THR A 38 -9.86 6.64 -12.31
N VAL A 39 -9.73 5.77 -11.31
CA VAL A 39 -8.77 5.92 -10.21
C VAL A 39 -7.34 5.85 -10.78
N PRO A 40 -6.51 6.88 -10.53
CA PRO A 40 -5.14 6.91 -11.02
C PRO A 40 -4.26 5.80 -10.47
N VAL A 41 -4.34 5.54 -9.16
CA VAL A 41 -3.51 4.54 -8.48
C VAL A 41 -4.24 3.94 -7.28
N VAL A 42 -4.00 2.64 -7.07
CA VAL A 42 -4.37 1.96 -5.83
C VAL A 42 -3.10 1.71 -5.03
N LEU A 43 -3.10 2.14 -3.77
CA LEU A 43 -2.10 1.78 -2.77
C LEU A 43 -2.61 0.58 -1.98
N SER A 44 -1.85 -0.51 -2.01
CA SER A 44 -2.12 -1.68 -1.18
C SER A 44 -1.08 -1.76 -0.07
N LEU A 45 -1.51 -1.87 1.18
CA LEU A 45 -0.65 -1.97 2.36
C LEU A 45 -0.81 -3.34 3.01
N ALA A 46 0.30 -3.92 3.47
CA ALA A 46 0.30 -5.15 4.24
C ALA A 46 0.52 -4.83 5.73
N LEU A 47 -0.56 -4.83 6.51
CA LEU A 47 -0.53 -4.56 7.95
C LEU A 47 -0.63 -5.86 8.76
N PRO A 48 -0.05 -5.91 9.98
CA PRO A 48 -0.15 -7.10 10.84
C PRO A 48 -1.50 -7.21 11.57
N TYR A 49 -2.43 -6.27 11.35
CA TYR A 49 -3.73 -6.20 12.00
C TYR A 49 -4.80 -5.64 11.04
N GLU A 50 -6.07 -5.87 11.36
CA GLU A 50 -7.19 -5.30 10.63
C GLU A 50 -7.38 -3.81 10.98
N ALA A 51 -6.80 -2.91 10.20
CA ALA A 51 -7.08 -1.48 10.31
C ALA A 51 -8.47 -1.15 9.75
N ALA A 52 -9.42 -0.82 10.62
CA ALA A 52 -10.75 -0.36 10.21
C ALA A 52 -10.70 1.15 9.92
N SER A 53 -10.76 1.51 8.63
CA SER A 53 -10.89 2.91 8.18
C SER A 53 -11.79 2.97 6.95
N PRO A 54 -12.68 3.98 6.84
CA PRO A 54 -13.53 4.15 5.65
C PRO A 54 -12.73 4.45 4.37
N ARG A 55 -11.44 4.78 4.48
CA ARG A 55 -10.54 5.00 3.34
C ARG A 55 -10.14 3.72 2.62
N PHE A 56 -10.23 2.58 3.32
CA PHE A 56 -9.99 1.30 2.70
C PHE A 56 -11.22 0.89 1.91
N LYS A 57 -11.07 0.87 0.58
CA LYS A 57 -12.08 0.31 -0.32
C LYS A 57 -12.28 -1.18 -0.09
N GLN A 58 -11.20 -1.87 0.25
CA GLN A 58 -11.20 -3.30 0.50
C GLN A 58 -10.15 -3.65 1.53
N ILE A 59 -10.53 -4.55 2.44
CA ILE A 59 -9.64 -5.20 3.39
C ILE A 59 -9.74 -6.71 3.13
N ALA A 60 -8.60 -7.38 3.02
CA ALA A 60 -8.50 -8.82 2.82
C ALA A 60 -7.52 -9.42 3.82
N HIS A 61 -7.75 -10.67 4.24
CA HIS A 61 -6.85 -11.41 5.12
C HIS A 61 -6.27 -12.62 4.35
N PRO A 62 -5.29 -12.40 3.45
CA PRO A 62 -4.79 -13.46 2.55
C PRO A 62 -4.02 -14.57 3.28
N SER A 63 -3.46 -14.29 4.45
CA SER A 63 -2.70 -15.26 5.23
C SER A 63 -2.59 -14.83 6.69
N PRO A 64 -2.37 -15.76 7.64
CA PRO A 64 -2.20 -15.42 9.05
C PRO A 64 -1.16 -14.32 9.26
N GLY A 65 -1.55 -13.27 9.99
CA GLY A 65 -0.68 -12.15 10.33
C GLY A 65 -0.44 -11.15 9.19
N ILE A 66 -1.17 -11.25 8.08
CA ILE A 66 -1.14 -10.27 6.99
C ILE A 66 -2.56 -9.87 6.63
N TRP A 67 -2.86 -8.60 6.83
CA TRP A 67 -4.05 -7.92 6.35
C TRP A 67 -3.65 -7.00 5.21
N MET A 68 -4.29 -7.19 4.05
CA MET A 68 -4.09 -6.40 2.85
C MET A 68 -5.18 -5.35 2.75
N HIS A 69 -4.76 -4.09 2.76
CA HIS A 69 -5.63 -2.93 2.74
C HIS A 69 -5.46 -2.16 1.45
N HIS A 70 -6.54 -1.96 0.70
CA HIS A 70 -6.53 -1.28 -0.59
C HIS A 70 -7.16 0.12 -0.46
N LEU A 71 -6.36 1.15 -0.74
CA LEU A 71 -6.78 2.54 -0.83
C LEU A 71 -6.77 2.98 -2.29
N GLU A 72 -7.83 3.65 -2.72
CA GLU A 72 -7.85 4.35 -4.01
C GLU A 72 -7.33 5.77 -3.77
N LEU A 73 -6.31 6.18 -4.52
CA LEU A 73 -5.76 7.54 -4.43
C LEU A 73 -6.04 8.29 -5.73
N GLN A 74 -6.77 9.39 -5.62
CA GLN A 74 -7.10 10.31 -6.71
C GLN A 74 -5.99 11.31 -6.96
N ASP A 75 -5.31 11.75 -5.90
CA ASP A 75 -4.17 12.66 -6.01
C ASP A 75 -3.17 12.47 -4.86
N SER A 76 -2.02 13.13 -4.97
CA SER A 76 -0.94 13.00 -3.98
C SER A 76 -1.25 13.62 -2.62
N GLY A 77 -2.25 14.52 -2.52
CA GLY A 77 -2.69 15.15 -1.28
C GLY A 77 -3.38 14.17 -0.33
N GLU A 78 -3.85 13.02 -0.81
CA GLU A 78 -4.39 11.96 0.03
C GLU A 78 -3.31 11.15 0.77
N LEU A 79 -2.03 11.36 0.45
CA LEU A 79 -0.90 10.86 1.24
C LEU A 79 -0.68 11.75 2.47
N ASP A 80 -1.67 11.78 3.35
CA ASP A 80 -1.62 12.53 4.61
C ASP A 80 -0.98 11.71 5.74
N ALA A 81 -0.97 12.30 6.94
CA ALA A 81 -0.36 11.71 8.12
C ALA A 81 -0.95 10.33 8.51
N GLU A 82 -2.22 10.06 8.19
CA GLU A 82 -2.85 8.76 8.47
C GLU A 82 -2.27 7.69 7.53
N VAL A 83 -2.17 8.00 6.24
CA VAL A 83 -1.57 7.10 5.25
C VAL A 83 -0.07 6.90 5.50
N GLU A 84 0.64 7.96 5.88
CA GLU A 84 2.05 7.89 6.26
C GLU A 84 2.25 6.98 7.49
N GLN A 85 1.34 7.04 8.47
CA GLN A 85 1.39 6.19 9.65
C GLN A 85 1.22 4.70 9.27
N TRP A 86 0.23 4.36 8.44
CA TRP A 86 0.07 2.98 7.98
C TRP A 86 1.24 2.49 7.13
N LEU A 87 1.83 3.36 6.29
CA LEU A 87 3.04 3.04 5.54
C LEU A 87 4.20 2.70 6.47
N ARG A 88 4.37 3.47 7.56
CA ARG A 88 5.40 3.21 8.58
C ARG A 88 5.16 1.88 9.29
N GLU A 89 3.94 1.61 9.70
CA GLU A 89 3.58 0.36 10.37
C GLU A 89 3.77 -0.86 9.46
N ALA A 90 3.37 -0.78 8.20
CA ALA A 90 3.61 -1.81 7.20
C ALA A 90 5.11 -2.02 6.97
N TYR A 91 5.88 -0.94 6.93
CA TYR A 91 7.34 -0.98 6.80
C TYR A 91 8.01 -1.67 8.00
N GLU A 92 7.64 -1.32 9.24
CA GLU A 92 8.17 -1.99 10.44
C GLU A 92 7.76 -3.46 10.50
N ALA A 93 6.52 -3.79 10.14
CA ALA A 93 6.05 -5.16 10.10
C ALA A 93 6.81 -6.02 9.08
N ALA A 94 7.41 -5.43 8.04
CA ALA A 94 8.06 -6.18 6.97
C ALA A 94 9.47 -6.68 7.28
N GLY A 95 10.08 -6.25 8.39
CA GLY A 95 11.37 -6.72 8.90
C GLY A 95 12.42 -5.62 9.04
#